data_AF-A0A9D2IA93-F1
#
_entry.id   AF-A0A9D2IA93-F1
#
_cell.length_a   1.000
_cell.length_b   1.000
_cell.length_c   1.000
_cell.angle_alpha   90.00
_cell.angle_beta   90.00
_cell.angle_gamma   90.00
#
_symmetry.space_group_name_H-M   'P 1'
#
loop_
_entity.id
_entity.type
_entity.pdbx_description
1 polymer ?
#
loop_
_entity_poly.entity_id
_entity_poly.type
_entity_poly.pdbx_seq_one_letter_code
_entity_poly.pdbx_strand_id
1 'polypeptide(L)'
;MEKKIGKNVSSGAEKVETLEKETEKKNTKKAQKRAPQAKRAQPAHDRVAEQMQAAKAEENAAAEARFEAAKARAAKKEAARMKKTKKKEARMKAKLEAKEKRMEAIAKQKSERAARHAEKAARREMLATESAAEKKQRLAREKREKIARRKQQEEARENARKQRENARKQAHAKRSAARDKKKQARAEKRSQKKRAPGIGGWIAAVVSLGAACLALATVVTAGSFRMNEMAMRAENAYRSTLYELVAVTETMDDNLAKLRVSAGAGEQRMLLTEILVETSLMESALEKIPVDAATSTDISAFVNRTNHFARRMLAKLAAGDPLSEREKAAAAQLYEINAALAHELNDLAVNTPADELRAFFEGEADGVQSRFREWGSSAQEKREEISDAPFAGEGNVEENGVEKAPEVSVKDAEQKVRAFFEGYHVADVRMTGETAARDMQCYNFEITDENGAEIFAQVTKNGGNVAFFDTYEQCSVKNFDLASCDAVAREFLAARGFEDLTATWFSDTGMVACITYVAQTDGVRRYPDMVQVRVCEEKGRVVGMDARGYLLNHGNGDRETQPAITEGEARAKLSPELEVAASNLAVVPAMGRETLCYEFVCNYGEEQYIIYLDAKTGDEVRIFRVRESARGNYLS
;
A
#
# COMPACT_ATOMS: atom_id res chain seq x y z
N MET A 1 -37.92 -23.55 -4.23
CA MET A 1 -39.09 -22.67 -4.06
C MET A 1 -38.60 -21.29 -3.63
N GLU A 2 -39.00 -20.30 -4.41
CA GLU A 2 -39.09 -18.84 -4.18
C GLU A 2 -38.19 -18.10 -3.17
N LYS A 3 -37.37 -17.20 -3.73
CA LYS A 3 -36.69 -16.06 -3.11
C LYS A 3 -37.67 -15.07 -2.47
N LYS A 4 -37.32 -14.46 -1.33
CA LYS A 4 -37.74 -13.09 -1.01
C LYS A 4 -36.63 -12.26 -0.35
N ILE A 5 -36.33 -11.16 -1.04
CA ILE A 5 -35.45 -10.06 -0.69
C ILE A 5 -36.23 -9.07 0.18
N GLY A 6 -35.79 -8.82 1.41
CA GLY A 6 -36.32 -7.77 2.28
C GLY A 6 -35.39 -6.56 2.34
N LYS A 7 -35.84 -5.42 1.84
CA LYS A 7 -35.15 -4.12 1.94
C LYS A 7 -35.57 -3.40 3.21
N ASN A 8 -34.58 -3.00 4.01
CA ASN A 8 -34.70 -1.96 5.03
C ASN A 8 -34.91 -0.58 4.37
N VAL A 9 -36.00 0.12 4.72
CA VAL A 9 -36.02 1.60 4.76
C VAL A 9 -37.01 2.10 5.82
N SER A 10 -36.43 2.62 6.91
CA SER A 10 -36.73 3.89 7.60
C SER A 10 -38.18 4.23 7.97
N SER A 11 -38.42 4.15 9.28
CA SER A 11 -39.52 4.76 10.04
C SER A 11 -39.54 6.28 9.93
N GLY A 12 -40.74 6.87 9.83
CA GLY A 12 -40.94 8.27 10.17
C GLY A 12 -42.07 8.95 9.39
N ALA A 13 -43.32 8.57 9.66
CA ALA A 13 -44.49 9.46 9.76
C ALA A 13 -45.80 8.66 9.66
N GLU A 14 -46.37 8.24 10.78
CA GLU A 14 -47.82 8.04 10.94
C GLU A 14 -48.17 8.05 12.44
N LYS A 15 -48.55 9.24 12.92
CA LYS A 15 -49.37 9.57 14.09
C LYS A 15 -50.26 10.69 13.53
N VAL A 16 -51.58 10.64 13.47
CA VAL A 16 -52.54 10.39 14.54
C VAL A 16 -53.87 10.08 13.84
N GLU A 17 -54.45 8.91 14.08
CA GLU A 17 -55.89 8.69 14.12
C GLU A 17 -56.14 7.57 15.12
N THR A 18 -57.25 7.67 15.86
CA THR A 18 -57.76 6.79 16.95
C THR A 18 -57.18 7.00 18.35
N LEU A 19 -58.00 7.64 19.20
CA LEU A 19 -58.28 7.39 20.63
C LEU A 19 -59.51 8.29 20.96
N GLU A 20 -60.73 7.80 20.73
CA GLU A 20 -61.65 7.28 21.77
C GLU A 20 -61.84 8.26 22.94
N LYS A 21 -63.01 8.92 23.02
CA LYS A 21 -64.16 8.45 23.82
C LYS A 21 -63.76 8.06 25.25
N GLU A 22 -63.66 9.06 26.13
CA GLU A 22 -63.97 8.90 27.56
C GLU A 22 -64.07 10.28 28.21
N THR A 23 -65.29 10.71 28.55
CA THR A 23 -65.62 11.37 29.82
C THR A 23 -67.11 11.74 29.86
N GLU A 24 -67.89 10.88 30.50
CA GLU A 24 -69.21 11.20 31.04
C GLU A 24 -69.07 11.68 32.50
N LYS A 25 -69.83 12.73 32.83
CA LYS A 25 -70.56 13.01 34.08
C LYS A 25 -69.90 13.71 35.30
N LYS A 26 -70.74 14.64 35.82
CA LYS A 26 -70.80 15.40 37.10
C LYS A 26 -70.08 16.75 37.06
N ASN A 27 -70.67 17.91 37.40
CA ASN A 27 -71.76 18.18 38.34
C ASN A 27 -72.47 19.55 38.06
N THR A 28 -73.81 19.53 38.01
CA THR A 28 -74.79 20.42 38.67
C THR A 28 -74.48 21.91 38.98
N LYS A 29 -75.31 22.87 38.48
CA LYS A 29 -76.47 23.50 39.18
C LYS A 29 -77.00 24.77 38.45
N LYS A 30 -78.34 24.78 38.23
CA LYS A 30 -79.35 25.88 38.28
C LYS A 30 -79.00 27.27 37.68
N ALA A 31 -79.87 27.96 36.92
CA ALA A 31 -81.29 28.17 37.15
C ALA A 31 -82.05 28.64 35.89
N GLN A 32 -83.29 28.18 35.75
CA GLN A 32 -84.32 28.76 34.87
C GLN A 32 -84.83 30.09 35.44
N LYS A 33 -85.12 31.08 34.58
CA LYS A 33 -86.23 32.03 34.77
C LYS A 33 -86.74 32.58 33.43
N ARG A 34 -87.96 32.13 33.11
CA ARG A 34 -89.11 32.79 32.45
C ARG A 34 -88.88 33.94 31.44
N ALA A 35 -89.45 33.76 30.25
CA ALA A 35 -89.84 34.82 29.33
C ALA A 35 -90.99 35.70 29.90
N PRO A 36 -91.18 36.91 29.34
CA PRO A 36 -92.45 37.14 28.64
C PRO A 36 -92.29 37.89 27.31
N GLN A 37 -93.24 37.61 26.41
CA GLN A 37 -93.44 38.26 25.11
C GLN A 37 -93.87 39.72 25.24
N ALA A 38 -93.41 40.60 24.32
CA ALA A 38 -94.15 41.79 23.91
C ALA A 38 -93.77 42.28 22.49
N LYS A 39 -94.78 42.23 21.60
CA LYS A 39 -95.19 43.19 20.55
C LYS A 39 -94.20 43.69 19.46
N ARG A 40 -94.55 43.29 18.22
CA ARG A 40 -94.42 43.94 16.89
C ARG A 40 -93.74 45.32 16.78
N ALA A 41 -92.76 45.42 15.87
CA ALA A 41 -92.73 46.34 14.73
C ALA A 41 -91.60 45.96 13.75
N GLN A 42 -91.92 45.68 12.48
CA GLN A 42 -90.96 45.70 11.36
C GLN A 42 -91.03 47.10 10.72
N PRO A 43 -89.90 47.68 10.29
CA PRO A 43 -89.47 47.46 8.91
C PRO A 43 -87.94 47.40 8.79
N ALA A 44 -87.37 46.19 8.64
CA ALA A 44 -85.95 46.02 8.33
C ALA A 44 -85.61 44.66 7.70
N HIS A 45 -86.58 43.96 7.08
CA HIS A 45 -86.40 42.55 6.70
C HIS A 45 -85.83 42.32 5.29
N ASP A 46 -85.85 43.32 4.40
CA ASP A 46 -85.39 43.13 3.02
C ASP A 46 -83.88 43.35 2.84
N ARG A 47 -83.26 44.30 3.57
CA ARG A 47 -81.81 44.57 3.46
C ARG A 47 -80.92 43.50 4.10
N VAL A 48 -81.41 42.81 5.13
CA VAL A 48 -80.64 41.75 5.83
C VAL A 48 -80.65 40.43 5.04
N ALA A 49 -81.76 40.14 4.34
CA ALA A 49 -81.87 38.95 3.49
C ALA A 49 -80.98 39.06 2.24
N GLU A 50 -80.92 40.24 1.61
CA GLU A 50 -80.04 40.51 0.46
C GLU A 50 -78.55 40.44 0.84
N GLN A 51 -78.17 40.99 1.99
CA GLN A 51 -76.79 40.93 2.50
C GLN A 51 -76.36 39.50 2.87
N MET A 52 -77.26 38.68 3.42
CA MET A 52 -76.97 37.27 3.71
C MET A 52 -76.87 36.41 2.45
N GLN A 53 -77.64 36.69 1.40
CA GLN A 53 -77.54 35.99 0.12
C GLN A 53 -76.26 36.38 -0.64
N ALA A 54 -75.88 37.66 -0.63
CA ALA A 54 -74.61 38.12 -1.20
C ALA A 54 -73.40 37.52 -0.47
N ALA A 55 -73.41 37.47 0.87
CA ALA A 55 -72.34 36.85 1.66
C ALA A 55 -72.21 35.34 1.41
N LYS A 56 -73.33 34.62 1.26
CA LYS A 56 -73.31 33.19 0.91
C LYS A 56 -72.82 32.94 -0.53
N ALA A 57 -73.16 33.81 -1.47
CA ALA A 57 -72.67 33.71 -2.84
C ALA A 57 -71.15 33.95 -2.90
N GLU A 58 -70.65 34.92 -2.14
CA GLU A 58 -69.22 35.22 -2.04
C GLU A 58 -68.43 34.11 -1.33
N GLU A 59 -68.99 33.50 -0.30
CA GLU A 59 -68.41 32.35 0.40
C GLU A 59 -68.36 31.09 -0.50
N ASN A 60 -69.41 30.83 -1.28
CA ASN A 60 -69.43 29.72 -2.23
C ASN A 60 -68.43 29.92 -3.38
N ALA A 61 -68.33 31.14 -3.92
CA ALA A 61 -67.33 31.48 -4.93
C ALA A 61 -65.89 31.34 -4.39
N ALA A 62 -65.67 31.74 -3.14
CA ALA A 62 -64.38 31.55 -2.46
C ALA A 62 -64.07 30.07 -2.19
N ALA A 63 -65.08 29.24 -1.90
CA ALA A 63 -64.94 27.80 -1.73
C ALA A 63 -64.57 27.09 -3.04
N GLU A 64 -65.23 27.44 -4.16
CA GLU A 64 -64.89 26.92 -5.50
C GLU A 64 -63.48 27.34 -5.93
N ALA A 65 -63.10 28.60 -5.70
CA ALA A 65 -61.74 29.09 -5.99
C ALA A 65 -60.67 28.35 -5.17
N ARG A 66 -60.95 28.02 -3.91
CA ARG A 66 -60.05 27.21 -3.06
C ARG A 66 -59.96 25.76 -3.54
N PHE A 67 -61.06 25.18 -4.01
CA PHE A 67 -61.10 23.83 -4.56
C PHE A 67 -60.29 23.71 -5.86
N GLU A 68 -60.47 24.65 -6.80
CA GLU A 68 -59.69 24.69 -8.04
C GLU A 68 -58.20 24.96 -7.78
N ALA A 69 -57.87 25.84 -6.82
CA ALA A 69 -56.49 26.05 -6.39
C ALA A 69 -55.86 24.78 -5.76
N ALA A 70 -56.64 23.99 -5.01
CA ALA A 70 -56.18 22.72 -4.45
C ALA A 70 -55.92 21.68 -5.55
N LYS A 71 -56.81 21.58 -6.55
CA LYS A 71 -56.67 20.70 -7.72
C LYS A 71 -55.45 21.07 -8.56
N ALA A 72 -55.21 22.36 -8.81
CA ALA A 72 -54.02 22.84 -9.51
C ALA A 72 -52.72 22.54 -8.75
N ARG A 73 -52.73 22.65 -7.40
CA ARG A 73 -51.58 22.27 -6.56
C ARG A 73 -51.31 20.76 -6.57
N ALA A 74 -52.35 19.93 -6.59
CA ALA A 74 -52.22 18.48 -6.71
C ALA A 74 -51.60 18.09 -8.06
N ALA A 75 -52.11 18.63 -9.17
CA ALA A 75 -51.56 18.39 -10.51
C ALA A 75 -50.09 18.82 -10.64
N LYS A 76 -49.71 19.95 -10.02
CA LYS A 76 -48.32 20.43 -10.01
C LYS A 76 -47.38 19.53 -9.21
N LYS A 77 -47.86 18.96 -8.08
CA LYS A 77 -47.10 17.96 -7.30
C LYS A 77 -46.90 16.67 -8.08
N GLU A 78 -47.92 16.21 -8.80
CA GLU A 78 -47.84 15.00 -9.62
C GLU A 78 -46.88 15.16 -10.81
N ALA A 79 -46.95 16.29 -11.52
CA ALA A 79 -46.01 16.63 -12.59
C ALA A 79 -44.56 16.73 -12.09
N ALA A 80 -44.34 17.27 -10.88
CA ALA A 80 -43.01 17.31 -10.27
C ALA A 80 -42.49 15.91 -9.90
N ARG A 81 -43.37 15.00 -9.45
CA ARG A 81 -43.03 13.61 -9.15
C ARG A 81 -42.65 12.84 -10.42
N MET A 82 -43.41 13.01 -11.49
CA MET A 82 -43.12 12.45 -12.83
C MET A 82 -41.81 12.98 -13.44
N LYS A 83 -41.48 14.26 -13.21
CA LYS A 83 -40.20 14.83 -13.66
C LYS A 83 -39.01 14.25 -12.86
N LYS A 84 -39.19 13.98 -11.57
CA LYS A 84 -38.18 13.34 -10.72
C LYS A 84 -37.94 11.88 -11.12
N THR A 85 -38.99 11.11 -11.44
CA THR A 85 -38.85 9.71 -11.88
C THR A 85 -38.14 9.63 -13.23
N LYS A 86 -38.55 10.42 -14.23
CA LYS A 86 -37.85 10.50 -15.53
C LYS A 86 -36.37 10.89 -15.41
N LYS A 87 -36.04 11.83 -14.50
CA LYS A 87 -34.64 12.20 -14.24
C LYS A 87 -33.84 11.08 -13.58
N LYS A 88 -34.46 10.27 -12.70
CA LYS A 88 -33.83 9.08 -12.11
C LYS A 88 -33.58 7.99 -13.14
N GLU A 89 -34.54 7.72 -14.01
CA GLU A 89 -34.40 6.75 -15.13
C GLU A 89 -33.30 7.17 -16.10
N ALA A 90 -33.26 8.43 -16.52
CA ALA A 90 -32.20 8.96 -17.39
C ALA A 90 -30.81 8.84 -16.75
N ARG A 91 -30.70 9.07 -15.44
CA ARG A 91 -29.42 8.94 -14.69
C ARG A 91 -28.98 7.47 -14.57
N MET A 92 -29.92 6.54 -14.41
CA MET A 92 -29.63 5.10 -14.39
C MET A 92 -29.19 4.61 -15.76
N LYS A 93 -29.86 5.02 -16.83
CA LYS A 93 -29.48 4.70 -18.22
C LYS A 93 -28.07 5.21 -18.55
N ALA A 94 -27.77 6.47 -18.21
CA ALA A 94 -26.44 7.03 -18.41
C ALA A 94 -25.34 6.31 -17.60
N LYS A 95 -25.65 5.81 -16.40
CA LYS A 95 -24.71 5.00 -15.60
C LYS A 95 -24.42 3.63 -16.23
N LEU A 96 -25.44 2.99 -16.82
CA LEU A 96 -25.28 1.72 -17.52
C LEU A 96 -24.43 1.88 -18.78
N GLU A 97 -24.73 2.88 -19.61
CA GLU A 97 -23.94 3.19 -20.82
C GLU A 97 -22.47 3.55 -20.48
N ALA A 98 -22.24 4.24 -19.37
CA ALA A 98 -20.89 4.54 -18.89
C ALA A 98 -20.14 3.28 -18.40
N LYS A 99 -20.86 2.33 -17.80
CA LYS A 99 -20.30 1.05 -17.34
C LYS A 99 -19.93 0.16 -18.54
N GLU A 100 -20.77 0.10 -19.57
CA GLU A 100 -20.50 -0.62 -20.81
C GLU A 100 -19.26 -0.07 -21.52
N LYS A 101 -19.17 1.26 -21.72
CA LYS A 101 -17.98 1.89 -22.31
C LYS A 101 -16.71 1.64 -21.51
N ARG A 102 -16.80 1.58 -20.18
CA ARG A 102 -15.66 1.24 -19.32
C ARG A 102 -15.23 -0.22 -19.48
N MET A 103 -16.18 -1.14 -19.60
CA MET A 103 -15.90 -2.56 -19.85
C MET A 103 -15.28 -2.78 -21.23
N GLU A 104 -15.78 -2.11 -22.27
CA GLU A 104 -15.18 -2.15 -23.62
C GLU A 104 -13.76 -1.57 -23.63
N ALA A 105 -13.51 -0.48 -22.91
CA ALA A 105 -12.16 0.09 -22.78
C ALA A 105 -11.19 -0.85 -22.07
N ILE A 106 -11.65 -1.55 -21.03
CA ILE A 106 -10.85 -2.57 -20.31
C ILE A 106 -10.58 -3.77 -21.22
N ALA A 107 -11.57 -4.24 -21.97
CA ALA A 107 -11.40 -5.34 -22.92
C ALA A 107 -10.39 -4.98 -24.02
N LYS A 108 -10.47 -3.76 -24.56
CA LYS A 108 -9.52 -3.25 -25.54
C LYS A 108 -8.10 -3.12 -24.98
N GLN A 109 -7.94 -2.65 -23.74
CA GLN A 109 -6.62 -2.61 -23.10
C GLN A 109 -6.06 -4.01 -22.85
N LYS A 110 -6.89 -4.98 -22.46
CA LYS A 110 -6.46 -6.37 -22.29
C LYS A 110 -6.01 -6.98 -23.62
N SER A 111 -6.74 -6.77 -24.71
CA SER A 111 -6.33 -7.26 -26.04
C SER A 111 -5.05 -6.59 -26.55
N GLU A 112 -4.88 -5.29 -26.33
CA GLU A 112 -3.64 -4.57 -26.68
C GLU A 112 -2.44 -5.06 -25.85
N ARG A 113 -2.63 -5.37 -24.56
CA ARG A 113 -1.58 -5.96 -23.71
C ARG A 113 -1.21 -7.36 -24.20
N ALA A 114 -2.20 -8.21 -24.47
CA ALA A 114 -1.96 -9.56 -24.99
C ALA A 114 -1.19 -9.53 -26.32
N ALA A 115 -1.56 -8.62 -27.24
CA ALA A 115 -0.83 -8.42 -28.50
C ALA A 115 0.63 -7.98 -28.27
N ARG A 116 0.89 -7.05 -27.33
CA ARG A 116 2.26 -6.64 -26.97
C ARG A 116 3.07 -7.76 -26.32
N HIS A 117 2.44 -8.61 -25.53
CA HIS A 117 3.10 -9.78 -24.95
C HIS A 117 3.46 -10.81 -26.02
N ALA A 118 2.54 -11.08 -26.96
CA ALA A 118 2.80 -11.94 -28.10
C ALA A 118 3.92 -11.39 -29.02
N GLU A 119 3.93 -10.09 -29.30
CA GLU A 119 4.98 -9.43 -30.09
C GLU A 119 6.35 -9.51 -29.38
N LYS A 120 6.38 -9.32 -28.05
CA LYS A 120 7.62 -9.46 -27.26
C LYS A 120 8.12 -10.90 -27.23
N ALA A 121 7.23 -11.88 -27.14
CA ALA A 121 7.59 -13.29 -27.17
C ALA A 121 8.17 -13.68 -28.54
N ALA A 122 7.50 -13.33 -29.64
CA ALA A 122 7.99 -13.55 -31.00
C ALA A 122 9.33 -12.83 -31.27
N ARG A 123 9.52 -11.63 -30.71
CA ARG A 123 10.79 -10.91 -30.79
C ARG A 123 11.90 -11.60 -30.00
N ARG A 124 11.61 -12.15 -28.82
CA ARG A 124 12.61 -12.92 -28.03
C ARG A 124 13.05 -14.18 -28.74
N GLU A 125 12.10 -14.90 -29.35
CA GLU A 125 12.36 -16.11 -30.12
C GLU A 125 13.22 -15.82 -31.36
N MET A 126 12.89 -14.79 -32.15
CA MET A 126 13.75 -14.35 -33.26
C MET A 126 15.15 -13.88 -32.81
N LEU A 127 15.27 -13.26 -31.63
CA LEU A 127 16.56 -12.81 -31.09
C LEU A 127 17.43 -13.97 -30.59
N ALA A 128 16.83 -15.11 -30.25
CA ALA A 128 17.53 -16.30 -29.78
C ALA A 128 18.22 -17.06 -30.93
N THR A 129 17.75 -16.92 -32.17
CA THR A 129 18.27 -17.61 -33.36
C THR A 129 19.08 -16.70 -34.30
N GLU A 130 19.33 -15.43 -33.94
CA GLU A 130 19.96 -14.41 -34.79
C GLU A 130 21.50 -14.50 -34.80
N SER A 131 22.12 -14.53 -35.99
CA SER A 131 23.58 -14.49 -36.12
C SER A 131 24.18 -13.10 -35.85
N ALA A 132 25.47 -13.02 -35.51
CA ALA A 132 26.13 -11.74 -35.18
C ALA A 132 26.11 -10.71 -36.33
N ALA A 133 26.09 -11.16 -37.59
CA ALA A 133 26.01 -10.30 -38.77
C ALA A 133 24.59 -9.70 -38.95
N GLU A 134 23.56 -10.51 -38.71
CA GLU A 134 22.15 -10.10 -38.78
C GLU A 134 21.83 -9.09 -37.67
N LYS A 135 22.35 -9.31 -36.46
CA LYS A 135 22.23 -8.39 -35.32
C LYS A 135 22.75 -6.98 -35.63
N LYS A 136 23.89 -6.86 -36.35
CA LYS A 136 24.47 -5.57 -36.73
C LYS A 136 23.61 -4.84 -37.78
N GLN A 137 23.05 -5.56 -38.74
CA GLN A 137 22.15 -4.99 -39.74
C GLN A 137 20.81 -4.55 -39.12
N ARG A 138 20.26 -5.32 -38.18
CA ARG A 138 19.04 -4.96 -37.44
C ARG A 138 19.23 -3.71 -36.59
N LEU A 139 20.33 -3.61 -35.85
CA LEU A 139 20.64 -2.42 -35.04
C LEU A 139 20.80 -1.16 -35.91
N ALA A 140 21.39 -1.31 -37.10
CA ALA A 140 21.48 -0.20 -38.07
C ALA A 140 20.11 0.21 -38.61
N ARG A 141 19.21 -0.76 -38.89
CA ARG A 141 17.82 -0.51 -39.32
C ARG A 141 16.99 0.15 -38.22
N GLU A 142 17.02 -0.39 -37.00
CA GLU A 142 16.31 0.18 -35.83
C GLU A 142 16.79 1.62 -35.54
N LYS A 143 18.09 1.90 -35.67
CA LYS A 143 18.64 3.25 -35.51
C LYS A 143 18.11 4.21 -36.59
N ARG A 144 18.04 3.77 -37.86
CA ARG A 144 17.48 4.57 -38.97
C ARG A 144 15.99 4.84 -38.78
N GLU A 145 15.22 3.82 -38.39
CA GLU A 145 13.78 3.94 -38.11
C GLU A 145 13.50 4.85 -36.91
N LYS A 146 14.30 4.77 -35.85
CA LYS A 146 14.18 5.65 -34.67
C LYS A 146 14.44 7.12 -35.02
N ILE A 147 15.42 7.38 -35.89
CA ILE A 147 15.71 8.73 -36.40
C ILE A 147 14.55 9.22 -37.28
N ALA A 148 14.04 8.40 -38.19
CA ALA A 148 12.89 8.76 -39.04
C ALA A 148 11.62 9.04 -38.21
N ARG A 149 11.35 8.23 -37.19
CA ARG A 149 10.20 8.42 -36.29
C ARG A 149 10.31 9.71 -35.47
N ARG A 150 11.51 10.08 -35.02
CA ARG A 150 11.75 11.37 -34.34
C ARG A 150 11.47 12.55 -35.26
N LYS A 151 11.94 12.51 -36.52
CA LYS A 151 11.64 13.54 -37.52
C LYS A 151 10.14 13.66 -37.79
N GLN A 152 9.44 12.54 -38.00
CA GLN A 152 7.98 12.56 -38.20
C GLN A 152 7.21 13.11 -36.98
N GLN A 153 7.67 12.82 -35.76
CA GLN A 153 7.04 13.36 -34.54
C GLN A 153 7.28 14.86 -34.39
N GLU A 154 8.47 15.36 -34.76
CA GLU A 154 8.76 16.79 -34.77
C GLU A 154 7.93 17.53 -35.82
N GLU A 155 7.84 17.01 -37.05
CA GLU A 155 6.98 17.54 -38.12
C GLU A 155 5.50 17.54 -37.72
N ALA A 156 5.01 16.47 -37.09
CA ALA A 156 3.64 16.38 -36.59
C ALA A 156 3.36 17.41 -35.48
N ARG A 157 4.32 17.63 -34.56
CA ARG A 157 4.22 18.65 -33.51
C ARG A 157 4.21 20.06 -34.11
N GLU A 158 5.03 20.31 -35.12
CA GLU A 158 5.09 21.60 -35.80
C GLU A 158 3.80 21.88 -36.57
N ASN A 159 3.28 20.89 -37.30
CA ASN A 159 1.99 20.99 -38.00
C ASN A 159 0.82 21.18 -37.02
N ALA A 160 0.81 20.49 -35.88
CA ALA A 160 -0.20 20.70 -34.84
C ALA A 160 -0.10 22.11 -34.22
N ARG A 161 1.11 22.65 -34.06
CA ARG A 161 1.34 24.04 -33.60
C ARG A 161 0.79 25.05 -34.61
N LYS A 162 1.09 24.87 -35.90
CA LYS A 162 0.57 25.70 -37.01
C LYS A 162 -0.96 25.65 -37.10
N GLN A 163 -1.55 24.46 -36.97
CA GLN A 163 -3.02 24.31 -36.95
C GLN A 163 -3.66 25.01 -35.75
N ARG A 164 -3.08 24.90 -34.55
CA ARG A 164 -3.56 25.61 -33.35
C ARG A 164 -3.46 27.13 -33.50
N GLU A 165 -2.40 27.62 -34.11
CA GLU A 165 -2.21 29.05 -34.37
C GLU A 165 -3.23 29.57 -35.38
N ASN A 166 -3.44 28.85 -36.49
CA ASN A 166 -4.46 29.19 -37.48
C ASN A 166 -5.88 29.15 -36.90
N ALA A 167 -6.19 28.16 -36.06
CA ALA A 167 -7.46 28.08 -35.34
C ALA A 167 -7.66 29.27 -34.38
N ARG A 168 -6.59 29.71 -33.68
CA ARG A 168 -6.63 30.93 -32.84
C ARG A 168 -6.86 32.19 -33.67
N LYS A 169 -6.18 32.35 -34.81
CA LYS A 169 -6.37 33.49 -35.73
C LYS A 169 -7.80 33.54 -36.29
N GLN A 170 -8.34 32.39 -36.73
CA GLN A 170 -9.73 32.30 -37.20
C GLN A 170 -10.75 32.58 -36.09
N ALA A 171 -10.50 32.09 -34.86
CA ALA A 171 -11.36 32.39 -33.71
C ALA A 171 -11.32 33.89 -33.34
N HIS A 172 -10.15 34.53 -33.42
CA HIS A 172 -9.99 35.96 -33.22
C HIS A 172 -10.72 36.78 -34.30
N ALA A 173 -10.57 36.41 -35.58
CA ALA A 173 -11.27 37.04 -36.69
C ALA A 173 -12.80 36.89 -36.61
N LYS A 174 -13.30 35.72 -36.20
CA LYS A 174 -14.73 35.51 -35.93
C LYS A 174 -15.23 36.40 -34.78
N ARG A 175 -14.42 36.57 -33.73
CA ARG A 175 -14.75 37.44 -32.59
C ARG A 175 -14.71 38.92 -32.95
N SER A 176 -13.78 39.37 -33.79
CA SER A 176 -13.75 40.77 -34.28
C SER A 176 -14.93 41.05 -35.20
N ALA A 177 -15.19 40.20 -36.20
CA ALA A 177 -16.35 40.34 -37.08
C ALA A 177 -17.69 40.33 -36.32
N ALA A 178 -17.81 39.51 -35.27
CA ALA A 178 -18.99 39.52 -34.39
C ALA A 178 -19.10 40.79 -33.54
N ARG A 179 -17.97 41.39 -33.13
CA ARG A 179 -17.93 42.69 -32.44
C ARG A 179 -18.32 43.83 -33.38
N ASP A 180 -17.87 43.80 -34.63
CA ASP A 180 -18.17 44.84 -35.62
C ASP A 180 -19.64 44.76 -36.08
N LYS A 181 -20.18 43.56 -36.30
CA LYS A 181 -21.63 43.36 -36.50
C LYS A 181 -22.45 43.86 -35.30
N LYS A 182 -21.98 43.63 -34.06
CA LYS A 182 -22.64 44.18 -32.85
C LYS A 182 -22.53 45.70 -32.75
N LYS A 183 -21.43 46.31 -33.21
CA LYS A 183 -21.25 47.77 -33.25
C LYS A 183 -22.17 48.40 -34.30
N GLN A 184 -22.27 47.83 -35.50
CA GLN A 184 -23.17 48.28 -36.55
C GLN A 184 -24.65 48.15 -36.12
N ALA A 185 -25.03 47.01 -35.52
CA ALA A 185 -26.37 46.82 -34.95
C ALA A 185 -26.67 47.75 -33.75
N ARG A 186 -25.65 48.22 -33.01
CA ARG A 186 -25.80 49.22 -31.94
C ARG A 186 -25.84 50.65 -32.49
N ALA A 187 -25.22 50.93 -33.63
CA ALA A 187 -25.30 52.22 -34.32
C ALA A 187 -26.68 52.40 -34.96
N GLU A 188 -27.24 51.36 -35.61
CA GLU A 188 -28.63 51.33 -36.10
C GLU A 188 -29.66 51.42 -34.96
N LYS A 189 -29.38 50.81 -33.79
CA LYS A 189 -30.24 50.95 -32.61
C LYS A 189 -30.09 52.27 -31.86
N ARG A 190 -29.06 53.08 -32.14
CA ARG A 190 -28.88 54.43 -31.56
C ARG A 190 -29.58 55.52 -32.37
N SER A 191 -29.87 55.31 -33.66
CA SER A 191 -30.71 56.22 -34.44
C SER A 191 -32.20 56.08 -34.11
N GLN A 192 -32.60 55.01 -33.41
CA GLN A 192 -33.97 54.81 -32.93
C GLN A 192 -34.01 54.66 -31.40
N LYS A 193 -34.60 55.67 -30.75
CA LYS A 193 -35.13 55.72 -29.37
C LYS A 193 -34.28 56.41 -28.29
N LYS A 194 -34.84 57.55 -27.85
CA LYS A 194 -34.65 58.22 -26.56
C LYS A 194 -35.34 57.43 -25.41
N ARG A 195 -34.92 57.75 -24.17
CA ARG A 195 -35.55 57.53 -22.82
C ARG A 195 -35.32 56.15 -22.17
N ALA A 196 -35.19 55.93 -20.85
CA ALA A 196 -35.13 56.69 -19.58
C ALA A 196 -34.58 55.72 -18.47
N PRO A 197 -34.17 56.16 -17.25
CA PRO A 197 -33.42 55.32 -16.30
C PRO A 197 -34.34 54.48 -15.39
N GLY A 198 -33.97 53.23 -15.09
CA GLY A 198 -34.75 52.31 -14.25
C GLY A 198 -33.89 51.55 -13.24
N ILE A 199 -34.51 51.18 -12.12
CA ILE A 199 -34.01 50.56 -10.87
C ILE A 199 -33.15 49.27 -11.05
N GLY A 200 -33.02 48.74 -12.27
CA GLY A 200 -32.24 47.53 -12.57
C GLY A 200 -30.72 47.65 -12.39
N GLY A 201 -30.17 48.87 -12.31
CA GLY A 201 -28.73 49.08 -12.14
C GLY A 201 -28.17 48.57 -10.80
N TRP A 202 -28.90 48.77 -9.70
CA TRP A 202 -28.43 48.37 -8.37
C TRP A 202 -28.52 46.84 -8.16
N ILE A 203 -29.59 46.21 -8.64
CA ILE A 203 -29.73 44.74 -8.61
C ILE A 203 -28.63 44.09 -9.47
N ALA A 204 -28.34 44.65 -10.66
CA ALA A 204 -27.25 44.14 -11.49
C ALA A 204 -25.88 44.30 -10.81
N ALA A 205 -25.64 45.39 -10.07
CA ALA A 205 -24.40 45.59 -9.32
C ALA A 205 -24.22 44.58 -8.18
N VAL A 206 -25.27 44.31 -7.39
CA VAL A 206 -25.22 43.33 -6.28
C VAL A 206 -25.02 41.91 -6.80
N VAL A 207 -25.70 41.53 -7.89
CA VAL A 207 -25.52 40.21 -8.51
C VAL A 207 -24.12 40.06 -9.11
N SER A 208 -23.57 41.13 -9.71
CA SER A 208 -22.20 41.12 -10.27
C SER A 208 -21.14 41.02 -9.17
N LEU A 209 -21.33 41.72 -8.05
CA LEU A 209 -20.45 41.66 -6.89
C LEU A 209 -20.51 40.27 -6.23
N GLY A 210 -21.71 39.72 -6.04
CA GLY A 210 -21.89 38.37 -5.51
C GLY A 210 -21.22 37.30 -6.38
N ALA A 211 -21.35 37.40 -7.72
CA ALA A 211 -20.68 36.50 -8.65
C ALA A 211 -19.14 36.65 -8.64
N ALA A 212 -18.63 37.88 -8.49
CA ALA A 212 -17.20 38.14 -8.38
C ALA A 212 -16.61 37.59 -7.06
N CYS A 213 -17.31 37.78 -5.94
CA CYS A 213 -16.92 37.20 -4.65
C CYS A 213 -16.93 35.67 -4.67
N LEU A 214 -17.94 35.05 -5.30
CA LEU A 214 -17.99 33.59 -5.46
C LEU A 214 -16.84 33.07 -6.33
N ALA A 215 -16.52 33.78 -7.42
CA ALA A 215 -15.38 33.44 -8.28
C ALA A 215 -14.05 33.56 -7.52
N LEU A 216 -13.84 34.64 -6.76
CA LEU A 216 -12.67 34.83 -5.91
C LEU A 216 -12.57 33.74 -4.84
N ALA A 217 -13.67 33.44 -4.13
CA ALA A 217 -13.71 32.37 -3.15
C ALA A 217 -13.32 31.03 -3.77
N THR A 218 -13.86 30.69 -4.94
CA THR A 218 -13.46 29.45 -5.64
C THR A 218 -11.99 29.44 -6.07
N VAL A 219 -11.42 30.57 -6.49
CA VAL A 219 -9.98 30.66 -6.85
C VAL A 219 -9.10 30.54 -5.62
N VAL A 220 -9.44 31.20 -4.52
CA VAL A 220 -8.70 31.13 -3.25
C VAL A 220 -8.80 29.73 -2.65
N THR A 221 -9.99 29.12 -2.64
CA THR A 221 -10.18 27.75 -2.16
C THR A 221 -9.47 26.73 -3.05
N ALA A 222 -9.55 26.85 -4.38
CA ALA A 222 -8.80 25.98 -5.29
C ALA A 222 -7.29 26.19 -5.20
N GLY A 223 -6.84 27.43 -4.95
CA GLY A 223 -5.46 27.77 -4.67
C GLY A 223 -4.99 27.13 -3.38
N SER A 224 -5.77 27.25 -2.29
CA SER A 224 -5.50 26.64 -1.00
C SER A 224 -5.44 25.11 -1.09
N PHE A 225 -6.38 24.46 -1.78
CA PHE A 225 -6.31 23.01 -2.01
C PHE A 225 -5.07 22.58 -2.80
N ARG A 226 -4.67 23.35 -3.83
CA ARG A 226 -3.43 23.08 -4.58
C ARG A 226 -2.20 23.28 -3.72
N MET A 227 -2.14 24.35 -2.91
CA MET A 227 -1.02 24.59 -2.00
C MET A 227 -0.92 23.49 -0.96
N ASN A 228 -2.04 23.04 -0.41
CA ASN A 228 -2.08 21.93 0.55
C ASN A 228 -1.64 20.61 -0.09
N GLU A 229 -2.07 20.32 -1.33
CA GLU A 229 -1.65 19.13 -2.07
C GLU A 229 -0.16 19.17 -2.43
N MET A 230 0.39 20.35 -2.75
CA MET A 230 1.82 20.54 -3.00
C MET A 230 2.64 20.40 -1.71
N ALA A 231 2.17 20.96 -0.59
CA ALA A 231 2.79 20.81 0.72
C ALA A 231 2.82 19.34 1.17
N MET A 232 1.69 18.62 1.04
CA MET A 232 1.64 17.17 1.34
C MET A 232 2.57 16.34 0.44
N ARG A 233 2.75 16.74 -0.84
CA ARG A 233 3.68 16.06 -1.75
C ARG A 233 5.14 16.33 -1.36
N ALA A 234 5.46 17.56 -0.99
CA ALA A 234 6.79 17.93 -0.52
C ALA A 234 7.11 17.19 0.79
N GLU A 235 6.20 17.19 1.76
CA GLU A 235 6.33 16.45 3.02
C GLU A 235 6.61 14.96 2.81
N ASN A 236 5.81 14.29 1.96
CA ASN A 236 6.02 12.88 1.66
C ASN A 236 7.37 12.63 0.95
N ALA A 237 7.80 13.54 0.08
CA ALA A 237 9.09 13.43 -0.60
C ALA A 237 10.25 13.58 0.40
N TYR A 238 10.16 14.53 1.33
CA TYR A 238 11.17 14.78 2.35
C TYR A 238 11.31 13.60 3.33
N ARG A 239 10.18 13.09 3.82
CA ARG A 239 10.16 11.89 4.66
C ARG A 239 10.73 10.68 3.91
N SER A 240 10.39 10.52 2.64
CA SER A 240 10.94 9.45 1.81
C SER A 240 12.46 9.54 1.69
N THR A 241 13.02 10.73 1.47
CA THR A 241 14.48 10.93 1.39
C THR A 241 15.17 10.62 2.73
N LEU A 242 14.58 11.05 3.84
CA LEU A 242 15.14 10.76 5.16
C LEU A 242 15.13 9.25 5.46
N TYR A 243 14.02 8.57 5.18
CA TYR A 243 13.95 7.11 5.34
C TYR A 243 14.88 6.36 4.39
N GLU A 244 15.08 6.86 3.16
CA GLU A 244 16.08 6.33 2.22
C GLU A 244 17.49 6.45 2.82
N LEU A 245 17.84 7.59 3.41
CA LEU A 245 19.14 7.79 4.05
C LEU A 245 19.33 6.91 5.29
N VAL A 246 18.31 6.77 6.13
CA VAL A 246 18.32 5.85 7.28
C VAL A 246 18.59 4.42 6.80
N ALA A 247 17.80 3.91 5.85
CA ALA A 247 17.92 2.54 5.36
C ALA A 247 19.30 2.24 4.74
N VAL A 248 19.82 3.16 3.92
CA VAL A 248 21.15 3.04 3.31
C VAL A 248 22.25 3.04 4.37
N THR A 249 22.13 3.89 5.40
CA THR A 249 23.11 3.97 6.49
C THR A 249 23.07 2.72 7.37
N GLU A 250 21.89 2.18 7.66
CA GLU A 250 21.72 0.93 8.42
C GLU A 250 22.25 -0.28 7.63
N THR A 251 22.01 -0.33 6.32
CA THR A 251 22.57 -1.37 5.45
C THR A 251 24.11 -1.30 5.40
N MET A 252 24.66 -0.08 5.32
CA MET A 252 26.11 0.11 5.37
C MET A 252 26.70 -0.23 6.75
N ASP A 253 25.97 0.02 7.84
CA ASP A 253 26.37 -0.36 9.22
C ASP A 253 26.55 -1.87 9.31
N ASP A 254 25.56 -2.60 8.80
CA ASP A 254 25.56 -4.04 8.80
C ASP A 254 26.70 -4.62 7.94
N ASN A 255 26.87 -4.11 6.72
CA ASN A 255 27.94 -4.57 5.85
C ASN A 255 29.35 -4.27 6.38
N LEU A 256 29.55 -3.10 7.03
CA LEU A 256 30.80 -2.79 7.73
C LEU A 256 31.00 -3.70 8.95
N ALA A 257 29.93 -4.01 9.68
CA ALA A 257 29.98 -4.92 10.82
C ALA A 257 30.38 -6.35 10.41
N LYS A 258 29.81 -6.86 9.32
CA LYS A 258 30.17 -8.17 8.74
C LYS A 258 31.61 -8.17 8.20
N LEU A 259 32.04 -7.05 7.58
CA LEU A 259 33.39 -6.93 7.04
C LEU A 259 34.47 -7.04 8.14
N ARG A 260 34.21 -6.48 9.34
CA ARG A 260 35.13 -6.57 10.49
C ARG A 260 35.42 -8.01 10.90
N VAL A 261 34.43 -8.90 10.82
CA VAL A 261 34.54 -10.29 11.29
C VAL A 261 34.88 -11.29 10.17
N SER A 262 34.75 -10.87 8.91
CA SER A 262 35.05 -11.71 7.74
C SER A 262 36.56 -11.97 7.55
N ALA A 263 36.91 -13.19 7.18
CA ALA A 263 38.26 -13.64 6.85
C ALA A 263 38.43 -14.03 5.36
N GLY A 264 37.33 -14.37 4.68
CA GLY A 264 37.31 -14.89 3.32
C GLY A 264 37.29 -13.80 2.25
N ALA A 265 38.22 -13.89 1.29
CA ALA A 265 38.30 -12.91 0.19
C ALA A 265 37.06 -12.88 -0.71
N GLY A 266 36.29 -13.98 -0.78
CA GLY A 266 35.01 -14.03 -1.49
C GLY A 266 33.98 -13.11 -0.86
N GLU A 267 33.64 -13.36 0.40
CA GLU A 267 32.66 -12.59 1.16
C GLU A 267 33.10 -11.14 1.35
N GLN A 268 34.39 -10.89 1.64
CA GLN A 268 34.93 -9.52 1.72
C GLN A 268 34.70 -8.73 0.42
N ARG A 269 34.90 -9.33 -0.76
CA ARG A 269 34.62 -8.65 -2.04
C ARG A 269 33.13 -8.36 -2.22
N MET A 270 32.27 -9.26 -1.75
CA MET A 270 30.82 -9.10 -1.81
C MET A 270 30.40 -7.91 -0.93
N LEU A 271 30.76 -7.91 0.35
CA LEU A 271 30.48 -6.84 1.32
C LEU A 271 31.03 -5.48 0.88
N LEU A 272 32.27 -5.43 0.39
CA LEU A 272 32.87 -4.18 -0.11
C LEU A 272 32.17 -3.65 -1.39
N THR A 273 31.61 -4.54 -2.20
CA THR A 273 30.82 -4.15 -3.38
C THR A 273 29.49 -3.55 -2.94
N GLU A 274 28.83 -4.13 -1.94
CA GLU A 274 27.60 -3.56 -1.38
C GLU A 274 27.87 -2.21 -0.71
N ILE A 275 28.91 -2.08 0.10
CA ILE A 275 29.34 -0.78 0.68
C ILE A 275 29.56 0.28 -0.42
N LEU A 276 30.10 -0.11 -1.58
CA LEU A 276 30.27 0.82 -2.70
C LEU A 276 28.94 1.26 -3.32
N VAL A 277 27.95 0.37 -3.36
CA VAL A 277 26.58 0.72 -3.77
C VAL A 277 25.94 1.65 -2.74
N GLU A 278 26.01 1.31 -1.45
CA GLU A 278 25.42 2.10 -0.37
C GLU A 278 26.02 3.50 -0.29
N THR A 279 27.34 3.67 -0.41
CA THR A 279 27.95 5.00 -0.49
C THR A 279 27.43 5.83 -1.66
N SER A 280 27.14 5.20 -2.80
CA SER A 280 26.58 5.89 -3.98
C SER A 280 25.11 6.30 -3.76
N LEU A 281 24.33 5.45 -3.09
CA LEU A 281 22.95 5.74 -2.72
C LEU A 281 22.90 6.84 -1.65
N MET A 282 23.80 6.81 -0.67
CA MET A 282 23.93 7.80 0.39
C MET A 282 24.25 9.18 -0.18
N GLU A 283 25.17 9.27 -1.15
CA GLU A 283 25.49 10.52 -1.86
C GLU A 283 24.25 11.08 -2.58
N SER A 284 23.49 10.23 -3.29
CA SER A 284 22.27 10.65 -3.98
C SER A 284 21.14 11.06 -3.03
N ALA A 285 21.03 10.44 -1.87
CA ALA A 285 20.08 10.85 -0.83
C ALA A 285 20.50 12.18 -0.21
N LEU A 286 21.78 12.37 0.09
CA LEU A 286 22.34 13.58 0.69
C LEU A 286 22.12 14.83 -0.19
N GLU A 287 22.23 14.71 -1.52
CA GLU A 287 21.95 15.80 -2.47
C GLU A 287 20.52 16.39 -2.33
N LYS A 288 19.60 15.62 -1.75
CA LYS A 288 18.19 16.01 -1.58
C LYS A 288 17.90 16.56 -0.18
N ILE A 289 18.85 16.51 0.77
CA ILE A 289 18.66 17.00 2.14
C ILE A 289 19.25 18.40 2.28
N PRO A 290 18.47 19.41 2.72
CA PRO A 290 18.93 20.79 2.86
C PRO A 290 19.70 21.01 4.18
N VAL A 291 20.85 20.35 4.31
CA VAL A 291 21.82 20.63 5.39
C VAL A 291 22.71 21.82 5.06
N ASP A 292 23.36 22.42 6.07
CA ASP A 292 24.32 23.49 5.85
C ASP A 292 25.60 22.99 5.16
N ALA A 293 26.38 23.92 4.62
CA ALA A 293 27.57 23.59 3.84
C ALA A 293 28.65 22.84 4.63
N ALA A 294 28.78 23.07 5.95
CA ALA A 294 29.77 22.38 6.76
C ALA A 294 29.34 20.93 6.97
N THR A 295 28.10 20.71 7.43
CA THR A 295 27.51 19.37 7.59
C THR A 295 27.53 18.57 6.28
N SER A 296 27.15 19.19 5.16
CA SER A 296 27.21 18.56 3.83
C SER A 296 28.64 18.13 3.47
N THR A 297 29.63 18.96 3.79
CA THR A 297 31.05 18.66 3.52
C THR A 297 31.54 17.47 4.34
N ASP A 298 31.18 17.40 5.62
CA ASP A 298 31.62 16.33 6.52
C ASP A 298 31.02 14.97 6.14
N ILE A 299 29.70 14.92 5.88
CA ILE A 299 29.03 13.68 5.42
C ILE A 299 29.61 13.26 4.05
N SER A 300 29.79 14.21 3.13
CA SER A 300 30.38 13.91 1.82
C SER A 300 31.82 13.39 1.95
N ALA A 301 32.61 13.93 2.88
CA ALA A 301 33.97 13.48 3.13
C ALA A 301 34.02 12.05 3.70
N PHE A 302 33.09 11.72 4.60
CA PHE A 302 32.91 10.36 5.11
C PHE A 302 32.52 9.40 3.98
N VAL A 303 31.47 9.72 3.21
CA VAL A 303 30.99 8.91 2.07
C VAL A 303 32.12 8.65 1.07
N ASN A 304 32.85 9.70 0.70
CA ASN A 304 33.99 9.57 -0.22
C ASN A 304 35.12 8.71 0.36
N ARG A 305 35.44 8.86 1.65
CA ARG A 305 36.46 8.04 2.32
C ARG A 305 36.07 6.57 2.33
N THR A 306 34.82 6.25 2.65
CA THR A 306 34.27 4.89 2.64
C THR A 306 34.28 4.32 1.22
N ASN A 307 33.89 5.11 0.22
CA ASN A 307 33.91 4.70 -1.19
C ASN A 307 35.35 4.39 -1.67
N HIS A 308 36.30 5.27 -1.36
CA HIS A 308 37.71 5.06 -1.69
C HIS A 308 38.32 3.86 -0.98
N PHE A 309 37.97 3.66 0.30
CA PHE A 309 38.37 2.48 1.05
C PHE A 309 37.85 1.22 0.36
N ALA A 310 36.55 1.15 0.06
CA ALA A 310 35.92 0.01 -0.60
C ALA A 310 36.58 -0.32 -1.95
N ARG A 311 36.75 0.67 -2.83
CA ARG A 311 37.43 0.50 -4.13
C ARG A 311 38.85 -0.04 -4.00
N ARG A 312 39.61 0.50 -3.04
CA ARG A 312 41.01 0.11 -2.83
C ARG A 312 41.11 -1.32 -2.31
N MET A 313 40.26 -1.70 -1.36
CA MET A 313 40.23 -3.05 -0.81
C MET A 313 39.74 -4.07 -1.86
N LEU A 314 38.75 -3.72 -2.69
CA LEU A 314 38.32 -4.54 -3.82
C LEU A 314 39.46 -4.79 -4.81
N ALA A 315 40.21 -3.75 -5.19
CA ALA A 315 41.36 -3.88 -6.09
C ALA A 315 42.45 -4.79 -5.50
N LYS A 316 42.69 -4.67 -4.19
CA LYS A 316 43.66 -5.49 -3.46
C LYS A 316 43.25 -6.96 -3.41
N LEU A 317 42.00 -7.25 -3.03
CA LEU A 317 41.46 -8.61 -3.02
C LEU A 317 41.40 -9.22 -4.41
N ALA A 318 41.13 -8.42 -5.45
CA ALA A 318 41.18 -8.86 -6.84
C ALA A 318 42.61 -9.21 -7.30
N ALA A 319 43.64 -8.60 -6.71
CA ALA A 319 45.04 -8.96 -6.93
C ALA A 319 45.48 -10.22 -6.14
N GLY A 320 44.61 -10.75 -5.27
CA GLY A 320 44.89 -11.93 -4.44
C GLY A 320 45.50 -11.61 -3.08
N ASP A 321 45.67 -10.33 -2.74
CA ASP A 321 46.25 -9.91 -1.47
C ASP A 321 45.16 -9.82 -0.38
N PRO A 322 45.36 -10.43 0.81
CA PRO A 322 44.40 -10.34 1.90
C PRO A 322 44.39 -8.95 2.55
N LEU A 323 43.31 -8.64 3.28
CA LEU A 323 43.26 -7.44 4.11
C LEU A 323 44.25 -7.54 5.27
N SER A 324 45.05 -6.50 5.45
CA SER A 324 45.97 -6.36 6.57
C SER A 324 45.24 -5.90 7.84
N GLU A 325 45.83 -6.12 9.00
CA GLU A 325 45.30 -5.64 10.29
C GLU A 325 45.05 -4.13 10.31
N ARG A 326 45.89 -3.34 9.63
CA ARG A 326 45.67 -1.90 9.49
C ARG A 326 44.42 -1.57 8.67
N GLU A 327 44.13 -2.36 7.64
CA GLU A 327 42.94 -2.17 6.79
C GLU A 327 41.67 -2.64 7.50
N LYS A 328 41.75 -3.72 8.29
CA LYS A 328 40.67 -4.13 9.19
C LYS A 328 40.37 -3.07 10.25
N ALA A 329 41.41 -2.51 10.88
CA ALA A 329 41.25 -1.40 11.83
C ALA A 329 40.64 -0.16 11.16
N ALA A 330 40.96 0.10 9.88
CA ALA A 330 40.32 1.17 9.12
C ALA A 330 38.83 0.87 8.84
N ALA A 331 38.47 -0.37 8.51
CA ALA A 331 37.06 -0.78 8.39
C ALA A 331 36.31 -0.59 9.72
N ALA A 332 36.95 -0.93 10.84
CA ALA A 332 36.38 -0.71 12.17
C ALA A 332 36.14 0.78 12.47
N GLN A 333 37.08 1.67 12.12
CA GLN A 333 36.85 3.12 12.26
C GLN A 333 35.69 3.61 11.38
N LEU A 334 35.56 3.10 10.16
CA LEU A 334 34.42 3.46 9.29
C LEU A 334 33.11 2.95 9.86
N TYR A 335 33.10 1.75 10.46
CA TYR A 335 31.95 1.20 11.17
C TYR A 335 31.51 2.13 12.32
N GLU A 336 32.43 2.54 13.20
CA GLU A 336 32.08 3.43 14.33
C GLU A 336 31.48 4.76 13.87
N ILE A 337 32.06 5.37 12.83
CA ILE A 337 31.55 6.63 12.26
C ILE A 337 30.16 6.40 11.64
N ASN A 338 29.96 5.30 10.93
CA ASN A 338 28.67 4.96 10.33
C ASN A 338 27.60 4.67 11.39
N ALA A 339 27.94 3.93 12.44
CA ALA A 339 27.04 3.57 13.52
C ALA A 339 26.52 4.82 14.23
N ALA A 340 27.39 5.79 14.49
CA ALA A 340 27.01 7.10 15.02
C ALA A 340 26.06 7.84 14.05
N LEU A 341 26.35 7.83 12.74
CA LEU A 341 25.48 8.46 11.75
C LEU A 341 24.10 7.79 11.66
N ALA A 342 24.05 6.45 11.64
CA ALA A 342 22.83 5.66 11.60
C ALA A 342 21.93 5.99 12.80
N HIS A 343 22.53 6.11 13.99
CA HIS A 343 21.86 6.48 15.22
C HIS A 343 21.18 7.85 15.11
N GLU A 344 21.94 8.89 14.74
CA GLU A 344 21.39 10.26 14.64
C GLU A 344 20.27 10.37 13.60
N LEU A 345 20.44 9.71 12.45
CA LEU A 345 19.42 9.71 11.40
C LEU A 345 18.15 8.98 11.84
N ASN A 346 18.30 7.88 12.59
CA ASN A 346 17.18 7.14 13.13
C ASN A 346 16.45 7.94 14.22
N ASP A 347 17.17 8.56 15.16
CA ASP A 347 16.58 9.47 16.15
C ASP A 347 15.76 10.58 15.45
N LEU A 348 16.34 11.19 14.42
CA LEU A 348 15.69 12.23 13.64
C LEU A 348 14.43 11.72 12.94
N ALA A 349 14.45 10.49 12.41
CA ALA A 349 13.31 9.89 11.74
C ALA A 349 12.17 9.44 12.67
N VAL A 350 12.49 9.11 13.93
CA VAL A 350 11.54 8.60 14.92
C VAL A 350 11.00 9.70 15.83
N ASN A 351 11.89 10.56 16.34
CA ASN A 351 11.59 11.49 17.41
C ASN A 351 11.31 12.93 16.93
N THR A 352 11.48 13.23 15.63
CA THR A 352 11.16 14.56 15.11
C THR A 352 9.70 14.65 14.61
N PRO A 353 8.91 15.62 15.13
CA PRO A 353 7.56 15.89 14.64
C PRO A 353 7.52 16.22 13.14
N ALA A 354 6.42 15.87 12.48
CA ALA A 354 6.28 16.05 11.02
C ALA A 354 6.33 17.52 10.58
N ASP A 355 5.83 18.44 11.41
CA ASP A 355 5.86 19.88 11.17
C ASP A 355 7.27 20.47 11.32
N GLU A 356 8.05 19.97 12.27
CA GLU A 356 9.46 20.36 12.44
C GLU A 356 10.33 19.82 11.30
N LEU A 357 10.14 18.56 10.88
CA LEU A 357 10.78 18.02 9.68
C LEU A 357 10.43 18.86 8.45
N ARG A 358 9.15 19.23 8.27
CA ARG A 358 8.75 20.09 7.15
C ARG A 358 9.49 21.43 7.17
N ALA A 359 9.54 22.09 8.32
CA ALA A 359 10.23 23.37 8.46
C ALA A 359 11.74 23.25 8.18
N PHE A 360 12.39 22.16 8.58
CA PHE A 360 13.79 21.88 8.23
C PHE A 360 13.98 21.76 6.71
N PHE A 361 13.15 20.97 6.04
CA PHE A 361 13.25 20.77 4.60
C PHE A 361 12.86 22.01 3.77
N GLU A 362 12.09 22.92 4.34
CA GLU A 362 11.78 24.25 3.78
C GLU A 362 12.92 25.27 4.04
N GLY A 363 13.94 24.91 4.83
CA GLY A 363 15.07 25.77 5.20
C GLY A 363 14.75 26.78 6.31
N GLU A 364 13.68 26.54 7.07
CA GLU A 364 13.13 27.45 8.07
C GLU A 364 13.45 27.05 9.53
N ALA A 365 13.93 25.82 9.78
CA ALA A 365 14.21 25.31 11.14
C ALA A 365 15.70 25.03 11.42
N ASP A 366 16.19 25.58 12.54
CA ASP A 366 17.59 25.43 13.02
C ASP A 366 17.76 24.25 14.00
N GLY A 367 16.66 23.71 14.56
CA GLY A 367 16.67 22.62 15.55
C GLY A 367 17.15 21.28 14.99
N VAL A 368 16.58 20.85 13.87
CA VAL A 368 17.01 19.65 13.13
C VAL A 368 18.46 19.82 12.62
N GLN A 369 18.82 21.02 12.16
CA GLN A 369 20.18 21.36 11.76
C GLN A 369 21.19 21.31 12.93
N SER A 370 20.77 21.66 14.14
CA SER A 370 21.63 21.57 15.33
C SER A 370 21.94 20.13 15.72
N ARG A 371 20.99 19.19 15.54
CA ARG A 371 21.24 17.76 15.77
C ARG A 371 22.22 17.16 14.76
N PHE A 372 22.11 17.55 13.48
CA PHE A 372 23.13 17.21 12.47
C PHE A 372 24.54 17.73 12.85
N ARG A 373 24.64 18.83 13.60
CA ARG A 373 25.91 19.40 14.11
C ARG A 373 26.41 18.73 15.40
N GLU A 374 25.51 18.11 16.18
CA GLU A 374 25.79 17.47 17.48
C GLU A 374 26.21 15.99 17.39
N TRP A 375 26.48 15.49 16.18
CA TRP A 375 26.89 14.11 15.80
C TRP A 375 28.08 13.49 16.59
N GLY A 376 28.63 14.16 17.59
CA GLY A 376 29.76 13.72 18.40
C GLY A 376 29.46 13.23 19.82
N SER A 377 28.21 13.17 20.30
CA SER A 377 27.98 12.86 21.72
C SER A 377 26.68 12.14 22.10
N SER A 378 26.43 10.94 21.58
CA SER A 378 25.56 9.97 22.25
C SER A 378 25.55 8.61 21.55
N ALA A 379 25.40 7.55 22.34
CA ALA A 379 25.24 6.17 21.89
C ALA A 379 23.93 5.57 22.44
N GLN A 380 23.30 4.73 21.60
CA GLN A 380 22.10 3.90 21.81
C GLN A 380 20.76 4.65 21.83
N GLU A 381 19.90 4.47 20.81
CA GLU A 381 18.97 3.35 20.62
C GLU A 381 18.82 2.96 19.12
N LYS A 382 18.85 1.66 18.81
CA LYS A 382 18.70 1.11 17.45
C LYS A 382 17.25 0.79 17.15
N ARG A 383 16.79 1.15 15.94
CA ARG A 383 15.50 0.70 15.42
C ARG A 383 15.56 -0.77 15.03
N GLU A 384 14.47 -1.44 15.37
CA GLU A 384 14.16 -2.83 15.06
C GLU A 384 13.72 -2.93 13.59
N GLU A 385 14.64 -3.23 12.69
CA GLU A 385 14.25 -3.81 11.40
C GLU A 385 14.11 -5.32 11.62
N ILE A 386 12.88 -5.81 11.68
CA ILE A 386 12.61 -7.25 11.77
C ILE A 386 13.04 -7.85 10.42
N SER A 387 14.26 -8.33 10.33
CA SER A 387 14.63 -9.28 9.28
C SER A 387 14.22 -10.67 9.71
N ASP A 388 13.73 -11.43 8.74
CA ASP A 388 13.35 -12.82 8.90
C ASP A 388 14.57 -13.71 9.25
N ALA A 389 14.32 -14.98 9.58
CA ALA A 389 15.36 -15.98 9.84
C ALA A 389 16.38 -16.09 8.67
N PRO A 390 17.58 -16.68 8.90
CA PRO A 390 18.60 -16.79 7.85
C PRO A 390 18.01 -17.39 6.57
N PHE A 391 18.31 -16.78 5.43
CA PHE A 391 17.87 -17.21 4.09
C PHE A 391 16.35 -17.21 3.84
N ALA A 392 15.56 -16.55 4.70
CA ALA A 392 14.12 -16.44 4.47
C ALA A 392 13.82 -15.75 3.13
N GLY A 393 12.90 -16.35 2.36
CA GLY A 393 12.55 -15.86 1.02
C GLY A 393 13.55 -16.24 -0.08
N GLU A 394 14.69 -16.84 0.25
CA GLU A 394 15.56 -17.50 -0.73
C GLU A 394 14.89 -18.81 -1.15
N GLY A 395 14.18 -18.73 -2.28
CA GLY A 395 13.30 -19.80 -2.78
C GLY A 395 14.03 -21.05 -3.26
N ASN A 396 13.30 -21.92 -3.94
CA ASN A 396 13.83 -23.15 -4.52
C ASN A 396 15.01 -22.87 -5.47
N VAL A 397 16.18 -23.42 -5.13
CA VAL A 397 17.41 -23.37 -5.92
C VAL A 397 17.66 -24.66 -6.70
N GLU A 398 16.85 -25.70 -6.48
CA GLU A 398 16.93 -27.01 -7.15
C GLU A 398 15.61 -27.39 -7.87
N GLU A 399 15.39 -28.69 -8.08
CA GLU A 399 14.18 -29.20 -8.73
C GLU A 399 12.94 -29.00 -7.87
N ASN A 400 11.85 -28.53 -8.49
CA ASN A 400 10.60 -28.24 -7.80
C ASN A 400 9.84 -29.52 -7.39
N GLY A 401 9.79 -29.82 -6.09
CA GLY A 401 9.07 -30.98 -5.56
C GLY A 401 7.57 -30.94 -5.79
N VAL A 402 6.99 -29.74 -5.81
CA VAL A 402 5.55 -29.56 -6.00
C VAL A 402 5.14 -29.92 -7.42
N GLU A 403 5.98 -29.69 -8.43
CA GLU A 403 5.67 -30.00 -9.84
C GLU A 403 5.54 -31.50 -10.13
N LYS A 404 6.17 -32.35 -9.31
CA LYS A 404 6.10 -33.81 -9.47
C LYS A 404 4.74 -34.39 -9.08
N ALA A 405 3.97 -33.67 -8.25
CA ALA A 405 2.67 -34.13 -7.78
C ALA A 405 1.57 -33.87 -8.83
N PRO A 406 0.56 -34.75 -8.93
CA PRO A 406 -0.58 -34.51 -9.81
C PRO A 406 -1.37 -33.27 -9.37
N GLU A 407 -1.97 -32.57 -10.35
CA GLU A 407 -2.89 -31.48 -10.07
C GLU A 407 -4.17 -32.01 -9.40
N VAL A 408 -4.62 -31.33 -8.35
CA VAL A 408 -5.86 -31.65 -7.65
C VAL A 408 -6.98 -30.74 -8.14
N SER A 409 -8.22 -31.22 -8.12
CA SER A 409 -9.37 -30.35 -8.44
C SER A 409 -9.61 -29.34 -7.32
N VAL A 410 -10.31 -28.23 -7.62
CA VAL A 410 -10.74 -27.25 -6.60
C VAL A 410 -11.53 -27.92 -5.46
N LYS A 411 -12.33 -28.95 -5.77
CA LYS A 411 -13.12 -29.68 -4.78
C LYS A 411 -12.23 -30.51 -3.85
N ASP A 412 -11.20 -31.14 -4.40
CA ASP A 412 -10.24 -31.90 -3.60
C ASP A 412 -9.38 -30.96 -2.74
N ALA A 413 -8.98 -29.80 -3.29
CA ALA A 413 -8.29 -28.76 -2.54
C ALA A 413 -9.16 -28.21 -1.39
N GLU A 414 -10.47 -28.02 -1.62
CA GLU A 414 -11.41 -27.62 -0.56
C GLU A 414 -11.52 -28.68 0.55
N GLN A 415 -11.52 -29.97 0.20
CA GLN A 415 -11.51 -31.05 1.20
C GLN A 415 -10.21 -31.05 2.01
N LYS A 416 -9.07 -30.88 1.34
CA LYS A 416 -7.76 -30.85 2.00
C LYS A 416 -7.61 -29.65 2.91
N VAL A 417 -8.06 -28.46 2.50
CA VAL A 417 -8.00 -27.27 3.37
C VAL A 417 -8.93 -27.42 4.57
N ARG A 418 -10.12 -28.03 4.41
CA ARG A 418 -11.00 -28.34 5.56
C ARG A 418 -10.34 -29.31 6.55
N ALA A 419 -9.70 -30.36 6.06
CA ALA A 419 -8.95 -31.29 6.90
C ALA A 419 -7.76 -30.60 7.60
N PHE A 420 -7.04 -29.74 6.88
CA PHE A 420 -5.92 -28.99 7.44
C PHE A 420 -6.35 -28.06 8.59
N PHE A 421 -7.57 -27.51 8.55
CA PHE A 421 -8.13 -26.67 9.62
C PHE A 421 -9.09 -27.45 10.54
N GLU A 422 -8.96 -28.77 10.61
CA GLU A 422 -9.64 -29.56 11.64
C GLU A 422 -9.21 -29.05 13.04
N GLY A 423 -10.19 -28.81 13.91
CA GLY A 423 -10.00 -28.16 15.22
C GLY A 423 -10.14 -26.63 15.24
N TYR A 424 -10.25 -25.97 14.09
CA TYR A 424 -10.45 -24.50 14.01
C TYR A 424 -11.92 -24.08 13.98
N HIS A 425 -12.87 -25.01 14.17
CA HIS A 425 -14.31 -24.76 14.12
C HIS A 425 -14.75 -23.99 12.86
N VAL A 426 -14.37 -24.54 11.70
CA VAL A 426 -14.63 -23.91 10.39
C VAL A 426 -16.13 -23.94 10.06
N ALA A 427 -16.71 -22.76 9.85
CA ALA A 427 -18.11 -22.58 9.46
C ALA A 427 -18.28 -22.52 7.93
N ASP A 428 -17.40 -21.80 7.23
CA ASP A 428 -17.44 -21.66 5.76
C ASP A 428 -16.04 -21.73 5.14
N VAL A 429 -15.98 -22.23 3.90
CA VAL A 429 -14.76 -22.25 3.08
C VAL A 429 -15.13 -21.86 1.67
N ARG A 430 -14.47 -20.83 1.14
CA ARG A 430 -14.74 -20.30 -0.20
C ARG A 430 -13.45 -20.09 -0.98
N MET A 431 -13.40 -20.65 -2.18
CA MET A 431 -12.34 -20.32 -3.13
C MET A 431 -12.56 -18.90 -3.68
N THR A 432 -11.54 -18.04 -3.60
CA THR A 432 -11.62 -16.61 -3.98
C THR A 432 -10.73 -16.23 -5.15
N GLY A 433 -9.79 -17.08 -5.54
CA GLY A 433 -8.94 -16.85 -6.71
C GLY A 433 -7.79 -17.82 -6.80
N GLU A 434 -6.86 -17.53 -7.70
CA GLU A 434 -5.65 -18.33 -7.89
C GLU A 434 -4.42 -17.44 -7.78
N THR A 435 -3.33 -18.02 -7.28
CA THR A 435 -2.01 -17.40 -7.26
C THR A 435 -1.11 -18.17 -8.21
N ALA A 436 -0.45 -17.45 -9.12
CA ALA A 436 0.55 -17.99 -10.04
C ALA A 436 1.90 -17.34 -9.73
N ALA A 437 2.61 -17.91 -8.75
CA ALA A 437 4.02 -17.60 -8.53
C ALA A 437 4.86 -18.39 -9.56
N ARG A 438 6.13 -17.97 -9.74
CA ARG A 438 7.04 -18.60 -10.71
C ARG A 438 7.16 -20.11 -10.48
N ASP A 439 7.31 -20.50 -9.22
CA ASP A 439 7.65 -21.86 -8.82
C ASP A 439 6.50 -22.55 -8.06
N MET A 440 5.33 -21.90 -7.93
CA MET A 440 4.19 -22.48 -7.23
C MET A 440 2.87 -21.90 -7.73
N GLN A 441 1.94 -22.79 -8.08
CA GLN A 441 0.56 -22.43 -8.41
C GLN A 441 -0.36 -22.84 -7.26
N CYS A 442 -1.23 -21.94 -6.82
CA CYS A 442 -2.13 -22.18 -5.69
C CYS A 442 -3.58 -21.76 -6.00
N TYR A 443 -4.52 -22.48 -5.37
CA TYR A 443 -5.87 -22.00 -5.13
C TYR A 443 -5.89 -21.17 -3.85
N ASN A 444 -6.57 -20.02 -3.88
CA ASN A 444 -6.75 -19.15 -2.73
C ASN A 444 -8.12 -19.42 -2.10
N PHE A 445 -8.13 -19.65 -0.79
CA PHE A 445 -9.32 -19.88 0.00
C PHE A 445 -9.45 -18.80 1.08
N GLU A 446 -10.67 -18.32 1.28
CA GLU A 446 -11.09 -17.61 2.49
C GLU A 446 -11.91 -18.58 3.32
N ILE A 447 -11.56 -18.69 4.59
CA ILE A 447 -12.17 -19.59 5.56
C ILE A 447 -12.69 -18.72 6.69
N THR A 448 -13.90 -18.99 7.15
CA THR A 448 -14.50 -18.29 8.28
C THR A 448 -14.81 -19.30 9.35
N ASP A 449 -14.33 -19.06 10.58
CA ASP A 449 -14.68 -19.87 11.74
C ASP A 449 -16.05 -19.49 12.32
N GLU A 450 -16.55 -20.27 13.27
CA GLU A 450 -17.83 -20.01 13.95
C GLU A 450 -17.89 -18.67 14.71
N ASN A 451 -16.74 -18.09 15.05
CA ASN A 451 -16.61 -16.80 15.73
C ASN A 451 -16.50 -15.62 14.76
N GLY A 452 -16.46 -15.89 13.45
CA GLY A 452 -16.31 -14.89 12.40
C GLY A 452 -14.86 -14.47 12.12
N ALA A 453 -13.85 -15.18 12.64
CA ALA A 453 -12.46 -14.94 12.28
C ALA A 453 -12.21 -15.40 10.84
N GLU A 454 -11.53 -14.54 10.07
CA GLU A 454 -11.18 -14.81 8.67
C GLU A 454 -9.75 -15.34 8.57
N ILE A 455 -9.61 -16.49 7.91
CA ILE A 455 -8.33 -17.11 7.59
C ILE A 455 -8.18 -17.11 6.07
N PHE A 456 -7.09 -16.53 5.58
CA PHE A 456 -6.70 -16.64 4.18
C PHE A 456 -5.71 -17.80 4.03
N ALA A 457 -5.96 -18.73 3.11
CA ALA A 457 -5.10 -19.88 2.87
C ALA A 457 -4.78 -20.05 1.37
N GLN A 458 -3.57 -20.50 1.08
CA GLN A 458 -3.13 -20.89 -0.26
C GLN A 458 -2.83 -22.38 -0.29
N VAL A 459 -3.51 -23.09 -1.20
CA VAL A 459 -3.39 -24.54 -1.38
C VAL A 459 -2.73 -24.81 -2.72
N THR A 460 -1.65 -25.57 -2.77
CA THR A 460 -0.95 -25.88 -4.02
C THR A 460 -1.88 -26.63 -4.98
N LYS A 461 -1.85 -26.26 -6.27
CA LYS A 461 -2.60 -26.98 -7.30
C LYS A 461 -2.06 -28.40 -7.48
N ASN A 462 -0.74 -28.54 -7.54
CA ASN A 462 -0.09 -29.83 -7.55
C ASN A 462 0.03 -30.35 -6.11
N GLY A 463 -0.48 -31.56 -5.85
CA GLY A 463 -0.43 -32.18 -4.54
C GLY A 463 -1.48 -31.70 -3.54
N GLY A 464 -2.04 -30.49 -3.64
CA GLY A 464 -3.13 -30.03 -2.78
C GLY A 464 -2.72 -29.69 -1.33
N ASN A 465 -1.47 -29.27 -1.11
CA ASN A 465 -0.94 -28.99 0.23
C ASN A 465 -1.19 -27.52 0.62
N VAL A 466 -1.46 -27.24 1.90
CA VAL A 466 -1.55 -25.86 2.39
C VAL A 466 -0.14 -25.28 2.47
N ALA A 467 0.18 -24.35 1.57
CA ALA A 467 1.48 -23.73 1.48
C ALA A 467 1.62 -22.47 2.34
N PHE A 468 0.51 -21.76 2.52
CA PHE A 468 0.48 -20.53 3.30
C PHE A 468 -0.89 -20.39 3.95
N PHE A 469 -0.94 -19.89 5.17
CA PHE A 469 -2.14 -19.24 5.69
C PHE A 469 -1.80 -18.14 6.68
N ASP A 470 -2.73 -17.20 6.81
CA ASP A 470 -2.67 -16.15 7.83
C ASP A 470 -4.08 -15.83 8.30
N THR A 471 -4.20 -15.49 9.58
CA THR A 471 -5.46 -15.15 10.23
C THR A 471 -5.42 -13.71 10.68
N TYR A 472 -6.48 -12.96 10.39
CA TYR A 472 -6.66 -11.61 10.93
C TYR A 472 -7.26 -11.69 12.34
N GLU A 473 -6.48 -12.21 13.28
CA GLU A 473 -6.86 -12.32 14.69
C GLU A 473 -6.00 -11.38 15.54
N GLN A 474 -6.65 -10.57 16.39
CA GLN A 474 -5.94 -9.70 17.31
C GLN A 474 -5.49 -10.50 18.54
N CYS A 475 -4.19 -10.54 18.77
CA CYS A 475 -3.56 -11.00 20.01
C CYS A 475 -3.11 -9.77 20.79
N SER A 476 -3.55 -9.67 22.05
CA SER A 476 -3.44 -8.44 22.85
C SER A 476 -2.88 -8.66 24.25
N VAL A 477 -2.77 -9.92 24.68
CA VAL A 477 -2.24 -10.31 25.98
C VAL A 477 -1.19 -11.42 25.81
N LYS A 478 -0.12 -11.38 26.60
CA LYS A 478 0.88 -12.43 26.67
C LYS A 478 0.56 -13.45 27.77
N ASN A 479 -0.10 -14.54 27.40
CA ASN A 479 -0.46 -15.65 28.29
C ASN A 479 0.49 -16.86 28.15
N PHE A 480 1.08 -17.04 26.97
CA PHE A 480 2.00 -18.11 26.63
C PHE A 480 3.40 -17.54 26.42
N ASP A 481 4.41 -18.22 26.95
CA ASP A 481 5.82 -17.90 26.68
C ASP A 481 6.28 -18.54 25.36
N LEU A 482 7.50 -18.19 24.91
CA LEU A 482 8.06 -18.71 23.66
C LEU A 482 8.21 -20.23 23.66
N ALA A 483 8.56 -20.83 24.80
CA ALA A 483 8.69 -22.28 24.93
C ALA A 483 7.34 -23.00 24.76
N SER A 484 6.28 -22.45 25.34
CA SER A 484 4.92 -22.96 25.15
C SER A 484 4.45 -22.77 23.71
N CYS A 485 4.80 -21.64 23.09
CA CYS A 485 4.50 -21.39 21.68
C CYS A 485 5.23 -22.37 20.74
N ASP A 486 6.49 -22.71 21.02
CA ASP A 486 7.24 -23.74 20.30
C ASP A 486 6.55 -25.10 20.39
N ALA A 487 6.11 -25.49 21.59
CA ALA A 487 5.40 -26.76 21.78
C ALA A 487 4.10 -26.81 20.95
N VAL A 488 3.30 -25.74 20.98
CA VAL A 488 2.06 -25.61 20.18
C VAL A 488 2.37 -25.70 18.69
N ALA A 489 3.39 -24.98 18.21
CA ALA A 489 3.76 -24.98 16.80
C ALA A 489 4.26 -26.34 16.34
N ARG A 490 5.08 -27.04 17.12
CA ARG A 490 5.55 -28.40 16.82
C ARG A 490 4.41 -29.41 16.73
N GLU A 491 3.48 -29.37 17.67
CA GLU A 491 2.30 -30.24 17.63
C GLU A 491 1.44 -29.96 16.39
N PHE A 492 1.21 -28.67 16.08
CA PHE A 492 0.48 -28.26 14.89
C PHE A 492 1.11 -28.77 13.59
N LEU A 493 2.43 -28.64 13.46
CA LEU A 493 3.22 -29.06 12.31
C LEU A 493 3.23 -30.59 12.15
N ALA A 494 3.51 -31.32 13.23
CA ALA A 494 3.54 -32.79 13.22
C ALA A 494 2.17 -33.39 12.85
N ALA A 495 1.07 -32.83 13.37
CA ALA A 495 -0.29 -33.27 13.03
C ALA A 495 -0.64 -33.08 11.54
N ARG A 496 0.13 -32.26 10.80
CA ARG A 496 -0.06 -31.94 9.39
C ARG A 496 1.01 -32.54 8.47
N GLY A 497 1.85 -33.42 9.01
CA GLY A 497 2.87 -34.15 8.25
C GLY A 497 4.14 -33.36 7.97
N PHE A 498 4.40 -32.28 8.72
CA PHE A 498 5.69 -31.61 8.73
C PHE A 498 6.56 -32.23 9.83
N GLU A 499 7.50 -33.07 9.43
CA GLU A 499 8.33 -33.89 10.32
C GLU A 499 9.80 -33.44 10.29
N ASP A 500 10.57 -33.92 11.27
CA ASP A 500 12.01 -33.67 11.42
C ASP A 500 12.42 -32.19 11.41
N LEU A 501 11.62 -31.35 12.07
CA LEU A 501 11.83 -29.91 12.13
C LEU A 501 12.57 -29.47 13.40
N THR A 502 13.57 -28.61 13.22
CA THR A 502 14.27 -27.94 14.33
C THR A 502 14.04 -26.43 14.27
N ALA A 503 13.79 -25.82 15.42
CA ALA A 503 13.61 -24.37 15.52
C ALA A 503 14.98 -23.70 15.41
N THR A 504 15.12 -22.76 14.48
CA THR A 504 16.37 -21.99 14.28
C THR A 504 16.23 -20.55 14.73
N TRP A 505 15.01 -20.03 14.78
CA TRP A 505 14.78 -18.62 15.07
C TRP A 505 13.47 -18.35 15.79
N PHE A 506 13.51 -17.40 16.73
CA PHE A 506 12.35 -16.88 17.45
C PHE A 506 12.35 -15.35 17.37
N SER A 507 11.25 -14.77 16.91
CA SER A 507 10.98 -13.34 17.01
C SER A 507 9.64 -13.15 17.73
N ASP A 508 9.59 -12.26 18.71
CA ASP A 508 8.39 -11.93 19.46
C ASP A 508 7.93 -10.52 19.08
N THR A 509 6.87 -10.42 18.27
CA THR A 509 6.30 -9.11 17.90
C THR A 509 5.47 -8.47 19.02
N GLY A 510 5.59 -8.95 20.26
CA GLY A 510 5.00 -8.46 21.49
C GLY A 510 3.71 -9.18 21.90
N MET A 511 3.05 -9.87 20.96
CA MET A 511 1.80 -10.63 21.19
C MET A 511 1.66 -11.87 20.28
N VAL A 512 2.60 -12.05 19.35
CA VAL A 512 2.63 -13.17 18.40
C VAL A 512 4.07 -13.63 18.29
N ALA A 513 4.29 -14.89 18.67
CA ALA A 513 5.56 -15.57 18.50
C ALA A 513 5.69 -16.01 17.05
N CYS A 514 6.71 -15.53 16.36
CA CYS A 514 7.12 -15.95 15.03
C CYS A 514 8.30 -16.91 15.18
N ILE A 515 8.10 -18.17 14.77
CA ILE A 515 9.07 -19.25 14.91
C ILE A 515 9.42 -19.77 13.53
N THR A 516 10.72 -19.84 13.23
CA THR A 516 11.21 -20.45 11.99
C THR A 516 11.77 -21.83 12.30
N TYR A 517 11.27 -22.82 11.60
CA TYR A 517 11.76 -24.19 11.59
C TYR A 517 12.48 -24.50 10.29
N VAL A 518 13.49 -25.35 10.35
CA VAL A 518 14.13 -25.94 9.18
C VAL A 518 14.12 -27.46 9.32
N ALA A 519 14.01 -28.18 8.20
CA ALA A 519 14.15 -29.63 8.22
C ALA A 519 15.58 -30.02 8.65
N GLN A 520 15.69 -31.08 9.44
CA GLN A 520 16.96 -31.63 9.91
C GLN A 520 17.03 -33.12 9.56
N THR A 521 17.86 -33.46 8.57
CA THR A 521 18.07 -34.84 8.11
C THR A 521 19.51 -35.22 8.35
N ASP A 522 19.78 -36.38 8.96
CA ASP A 522 21.14 -36.87 9.26
C ASP A 522 21.99 -35.86 10.07
N GLY A 523 21.35 -35.06 10.92
CA GLY A 523 22.03 -34.02 11.71
C GLY A 523 22.38 -32.75 10.94
N VAL A 524 21.97 -32.62 9.67
CA VAL A 524 22.19 -31.44 8.82
C VAL A 524 20.93 -30.58 8.75
N ARG A 525 21.04 -29.30 9.12
CA ARG A 525 19.95 -28.31 9.02
C ARG A 525 19.77 -27.88 7.56
N ARG A 526 18.56 -27.94 7.02
CA ARG A 526 18.27 -27.60 5.61
C ARG A 526 17.50 -26.29 5.56
N TYR A 527 18.19 -25.17 5.45
CA TYR A 527 17.56 -23.85 5.37
C TYR A 527 16.60 -23.68 4.18
N PRO A 528 16.85 -24.26 2.99
CA PRO A 528 15.85 -24.25 1.91
C PRO A 528 14.53 -24.91 2.33
N ASP A 529 14.56 -25.90 3.22
CA ASP A 529 13.42 -26.69 3.68
C ASP A 529 12.77 -26.05 4.92
N MET A 530 12.53 -24.73 4.88
CA MET A 530 12.01 -23.99 6.02
C MET A 530 10.47 -23.96 6.09
N VAL A 531 9.96 -23.87 7.32
CA VAL A 531 8.58 -23.57 7.66
C VAL A 531 8.55 -22.46 8.71
N GLN A 532 7.86 -21.37 8.42
CA GLN A 532 7.63 -20.29 9.38
C GLN A 532 6.24 -20.43 10.00
N VAL A 533 6.12 -20.26 11.31
CA VAL A 533 4.88 -20.40 12.06
C VAL A 533 4.67 -19.19 12.95
N ARG A 534 3.43 -18.71 13.02
CA ARG A 534 3.02 -17.62 13.90
C ARG A 534 2.05 -18.15 14.95
N VAL A 535 2.35 -17.96 16.22
CA VAL A 535 1.54 -18.42 17.35
C VAL A 535 1.04 -17.22 18.15
N CYS A 536 -0.27 -17.16 18.38
CA CYS A 536 -0.86 -16.13 19.22
C CYS A 536 -0.50 -16.36 20.69
N GLU A 537 0.26 -15.45 21.29
CA GLU A 537 0.70 -15.59 22.70
C GLU A 537 -0.46 -15.42 23.70
N GLU A 538 -1.63 -14.94 23.27
CA GLU A 538 -2.83 -14.85 24.11
C GLU A 538 -3.56 -16.19 24.20
N LYS A 539 -3.67 -16.89 23.06
CA LYS A 539 -4.58 -18.02 22.88
C LYS A 539 -3.87 -19.37 22.76
N GLY A 540 -2.56 -19.38 22.55
CA GLY A 540 -1.79 -20.60 22.34
C GLY A 540 -2.24 -21.36 21.10
N ARG A 541 -2.57 -20.63 20.02
CA ARG A 541 -3.05 -21.17 18.75
C ARG A 541 -2.20 -20.64 17.60
N VAL A 542 -1.95 -21.50 16.60
CA VAL A 542 -1.28 -21.09 15.37
C VAL A 542 -2.20 -20.20 14.54
N VAL A 543 -1.75 -18.98 14.28
CA VAL A 543 -2.49 -17.95 13.52
C VAL A 543 -1.94 -17.73 12.12
N GLY A 544 -0.74 -18.23 11.81
CA GLY A 544 -0.19 -18.21 10.46
C GLY A 544 0.89 -19.26 10.24
N MET A 545 1.09 -19.64 8.98
CA MET A 545 2.16 -20.53 8.54
C MET A 545 2.59 -20.19 7.12
N ASP A 546 3.89 -20.26 6.86
CA ASP A 546 4.46 -20.30 5.52
C ASP A 546 5.34 -21.55 5.39
N ALA A 547 4.86 -22.53 4.63
CA ALA A 547 5.53 -23.81 4.40
C ALA A 547 6.05 -23.93 2.95
N ARG A 548 6.14 -22.82 2.21
CA ARG A 548 6.54 -22.87 0.79
C ARG A 548 7.93 -23.45 0.60
N GLY A 549 8.90 -23.08 1.43
CA GLY A 549 10.27 -23.60 1.37
C GLY A 549 10.30 -25.12 1.53
N TYR A 550 9.69 -25.63 2.60
CA TYR A 550 9.55 -27.06 2.84
C TYR A 550 8.85 -27.79 1.70
N LEU A 551 7.70 -27.31 1.22
CA LEU A 551 6.96 -27.99 0.15
C LEU A 551 7.70 -28.03 -1.18
N LEU A 552 8.45 -26.97 -1.51
CA LEU A 552 9.22 -26.90 -2.75
C LEU A 552 10.44 -27.81 -2.73
N ASN A 553 11.11 -27.88 -1.58
CA ASN A 553 12.46 -28.43 -1.50
C ASN A 553 12.47 -29.82 -0.84
N HIS A 554 11.73 -30.01 0.25
CA HIS A 554 11.86 -31.20 1.11
C HIS A 554 11.58 -32.51 0.39
N GLY A 555 12.40 -33.53 0.66
CA GLY A 555 12.30 -34.85 0.03
C GLY A 555 12.74 -34.91 -1.44
N ASN A 556 13.29 -33.84 -2.01
CA ASN A 556 13.86 -33.85 -3.36
C ASN A 556 15.36 -34.15 -3.36
N GLY A 557 15.71 -35.21 -4.10
CA GLY A 557 17.07 -35.52 -4.53
C GLY A 557 17.99 -36.03 -3.43
N ASP A 558 19.10 -36.64 -3.84
CA ASP A 558 20.21 -36.95 -2.94
C ASP A 558 21.01 -35.67 -2.73
N ARG A 559 20.78 -35.01 -1.61
CA ARG A 559 21.53 -33.79 -1.25
C ARG A 559 22.75 -34.15 -0.42
N GLU A 560 23.82 -33.40 -0.64
CA GLU A 560 25.08 -33.65 0.02
C GLU A 560 25.00 -33.40 1.53
N THR A 561 25.28 -34.44 2.32
CA THR A 561 25.29 -34.40 3.79
C THR A 561 26.68 -34.66 4.38
N GLN A 562 27.64 -35.06 3.54
CA GLN A 562 28.99 -35.41 3.98
C GLN A 562 29.96 -34.25 3.72
N PRO A 563 30.53 -33.66 4.77
CA PRO A 563 31.53 -32.60 4.61
C PRO A 563 32.87 -33.20 4.11
N ALA A 564 33.59 -32.47 3.27
CA ALA A 564 34.91 -32.91 2.79
C ALA A 564 36.06 -32.47 3.72
N ILE A 565 35.83 -31.45 4.55
CA ILE A 565 36.73 -31.04 5.63
C ILE A 565 36.05 -31.24 6.99
N THR A 566 36.84 -31.39 8.04
CA THR A 566 36.36 -31.50 9.42
C THR A 566 35.89 -30.14 9.97
N GLU A 567 35.05 -30.17 11.01
CA GLU A 567 34.62 -28.95 11.72
C GLU A 567 35.82 -28.15 12.25
N GLY A 568 36.85 -28.82 12.78
CA GLY A 568 38.08 -28.17 13.26
C GLY A 568 38.89 -27.49 12.15
N GLU A 569 38.96 -28.09 10.96
CA GLU A 569 39.60 -27.48 9.79
C GLU A 569 38.82 -26.26 9.28
N ALA A 570 37.48 -26.33 9.25
CA ALA A 570 36.64 -25.19 8.92
C ALA A 570 36.77 -24.07 9.96
N ARG A 571 36.71 -24.41 11.25
CA ARG A 571 36.85 -23.46 12.36
C ARG A 571 38.17 -22.70 12.31
N ALA A 572 39.26 -23.33 11.89
CA ALA A 572 40.55 -22.69 11.73
C ALA A 572 40.61 -21.62 10.61
N LYS A 573 39.58 -21.54 9.75
CA LYS A 573 39.44 -20.52 8.70
C LYS A 573 38.75 -19.24 9.17
N LEU A 574 38.04 -19.29 10.30
CA LEU A 574 37.38 -18.11 10.88
C LEU A 574 38.42 -17.05 11.29
N SER A 575 37.97 -15.81 11.39
CA SER A 575 38.80 -14.73 11.95
C SER A 575 39.26 -15.09 13.37
N PRO A 576 40.55 -14.88 13.71
CA PRO A 576 41.07 -15.18 15.04
C PRO A 576 40.49 -14.29 16.15
N GLU A 577 39.78 -13.22 15.79
CA GLU A 577 39.10 -12.32 16.73
C GLU A 577 37.72 -12.86 17.17
N LEU A 578 37.25 -13.98 16.60
CA LEU A 578 35.95 -14.56 16.90
C LEU A 578 36.02 -15.64 17.98
N GLU A 579 35.06 -15.60 18.89
CA GLU A 579 34.82 -16.65 19.88
C GLU A 579 33.67 -17.55 19.43
N VAL A 580 33.97 -18.79 19.06
CA VAL A 580 32.94 -19.75 18.61
C VAL A 580 32.15 -20.30 19.80
N ALA A 581 30.85 -20.05 19.82
CA ALA A 581 29.91 -20.50 20.84
C ALA A 581 29.24 -21.84 20.47
N ALA A 582 28.91 -22.06 19.19
CA ALA A 582 28.29 -23.29 18.72
C ALA A 582 28.64 -23.56 17.25
N SER A 583 28.53 -24.83 16.83
CA SER A 583 28.67 -25.24 15.44
C SER A 583 27.63 -26.29 15.03
N ASN A 584 27.14 -26.21 13.79
CA ASN A 584 26.22 -27.17 13.19
C ASN A 584 26.60 -27.41 11.72
N LEU A 585 26.14 -28.52 11.13
CA LEU A 585 26.12 -28.66 9.67
C LEU A 585 24.81 -28.11 9.13
N ALA A 586 24.90 -27.34 8.06
CA ALA A 586 23.76 -26.72 7.42
C ALA A 586 23.89 -26.73 5.89
N VAL A 587 22.80 -27.02 5.19
CA VAL A 587 22.65 -26.73 3.77
C VAL A 587 21.96 -25.39 3.63
N VAL A 588 22.59 -24.49 2.88
CA VAL A 588 22.11 -23.13 2.65
C VAL A 588 22.01 -22.82 1.16
N PRO A 589 21.04 -22.00 0.73
CA PRO A 589 21.04 -21.44 -0.61
C PRO A 589 22.16 -20.40 -0.71
N ALA A 590 23.03 -20.54 -1.71
CA ALA A 590 24.11 -19.59 -1.96
C ALA A 590 24.42 -19.54 -3.47
N MET A 591 24.47 -18.33 -4.03
CA MET A 591 24.76 -18.09 -5.45
C MET A 591 23.88 -18.91 -6.43
N GLY A 592 22.62 -19.18 -6.04
CA GLY A 592 21.67 -19.92 -6.86
C GLY A 592 21.86 -21.45 -6.85
N ARG A 593 22.57 -22.00 -5.87
CA ARG A 593 22.69 -23.45 -5.62
C ARG A 593 22.63 -23.74 -4.13
N GLU A 594 22.31 -24.97 -3.75
CA GLU A 594 22.52 -25.43 -2.38
C GLU A 594 24.02 -25.67 -2.12
N THR A 595 24.47 -25.28 -0.93
CA THR A 595 25.86 -25.47 -0.48
C THR A 595 25.83 -26.05 0.93
N LEU A 596 26.50 -27.19 1.13
CA LEU A 596 26.74 -27.75 2.46
C LEU A 596 27.81 -26.91 3.16
N CYS A 597 27.48 -26.46 4.36
CA CYS A 597 28.28 -25.54 5.15
C CYS A 597 28.38 -26.01 6.60
N TYR A 598 29.45 -25.59 7.27
CA TYR A 598 29.47 -25.45 8.72
C TYR A 598 28.87 -24.09 9.10
N GLU A 599 27.82 -24.12 9.90
CA GLU A 599 27.23 -22.96 10.57
C GLU A 599 27.94 -22.77 11.90
N PHE A 600 28.57 -21.61 12.12
CA PHE A 600 29.20 -21.23 13.37
C PHE A 600 28.48 -20.04 13.99
N VAL A 601 28.06 -20.19 15.25
CA VAL A 601 27.60 -19.07 16.09
C VAL A 601 28.84 -18.52 16.79
N CYS A 602 29.18 -17.27 16.50
CA CYS A 602 30.39 -16.62 16.96
C CYS A 602 30.08 -15.32 17.68
N ASN A 603 30.88 -14.99 18.70
CA ASN A 603 30.84 -13.69 19.37
C ASN A 603 32.05 -12.85 18.96
N TYR A 604 31.83 -11.55 18.81
CA TYR A 604 32.85 -10.53 18.60
C TYR A 604 32.58 -9.39 19.59
N GLY A 605 33.26 -9.41 20.73
CA GLY A 605 32.88 -8.55 21.86
C GLY A 605 31.47 -8.88 22.36
N GLU A 606 30.59 -7.89 22.37
CA GLU A 606 29.17 -8.05 22.76
C GLU A 606 28.25 -8.39 21.57
N GLU A 607 28.78 -8.44 20.35
CA GLU A 607 28.01 -8.71 19.14
C GLU A 607 28.07 -10.20 18.79
N GLN A 608 26.94 -10.77 18.37
CA GLN A 608 26.87 -12.16 17.92
C GLN A 608 26.69 -12.23 16.40
N TYR A 609 27.29 -13.24 15.77
CA TYR A 609 27.27 -13.49 14.34
C TYR A 609 27.01 -14.96 14.05
N ILE A 610 26.38 -15.24 12.92
CA ILE A 610 26.24 -16.60 12.36
C ILE A 610 27.01 -16.64 11.04
N ILE A 611 28.05 -17.46 10.99
CA ILE A 611 28.97 -17.56 9.84
C ILE A 611 28.85 -18.93 9.21
N TYR A 612 28.62 -18.97 7.91
CA TYR A 612 28.53 -20.20 7.12
C TYR A 612 29.82 -20.38 6.30
N LEU A 613 30.54 -21.47 6.55
CA LEU A 613 31.74 -21.85 5.78
C LEU A 613 31.44 -23.08 4.93
N ASP A 614 31.81 -23.05 3.65
CA ASP A 614 31.64 -24.19 2.72
C ASP A 614 32.32 -25.44 3.30
N ALA A 615 31.57 -26.53 3.44
CA ALA A 615 32.04 -27.76 4.08
C ALA A 615 33.01 -28.58 3.21
N LYS A 616 33.35 -28.09 2.00
CA LYS A 616 34.38 -28.64 1.11
C LYS A 616 35.66 -27.83 1.13
N THR A 617 35.56 -26.50 1.11
CA THR A 617 36.72 -25.62 0.94
C THR A 617 37.09 -24.85 2.21
N GLY A 618 36.13 -24.65 3.11
CA GLY A 618 36.24 -23.77 4.27
C GLY A 618 36.13 -22.29 3.92
N ASP A 619 35.72 -21.94 2.69
CA ASP A 619 35.50 -20.56 2.28
C ASP A 619 34.22 -20.00 2.90
N GLU A 620 34.24 -18.71 3.27
CA GLU A 620 33.04 -18.00 3.75
C GLU A 620 31.99 -17.91 2.64
N VAL A 621 30.78 -18.38 2.97
CA VAL A 621 29.61 -18.39 2.09
C VAL A 621 28.64 -17.26 2.45
N ARG A 622 28.39 -17.05 3.74
CA ARG A 622 27.45 -16.05 4.24
C ARG A 622 27.76 -15.68 5.69
N ILE A 623 27.59 -14.41 6.03
CA ILE A 623 27.65 -13.91 7.40
C ILE A 623 26.35 -13.19 7.72
N PHE A 624 25.72 -13.53 8.84
CA PHE A 624 24.64 -12.74 9.43
C PHE A 624 25.08 -12.16 10.77
N ARG A 625 24.62 -10.95 11.08
CA ARG A 625 24.78 -10.35 12.40
C ARG A 625 23.50 -10.58 13.19
N VAL A 626 23.62 -11.01 14.44
CA VAL A 626 22.51 -11.13 15.38
C VAL A 626 22.35 -9.81 16.11
N ARG A 627 21.15 -9.22 16.06
CA ARG A 627 20.77 -8.04 16.81
C ARG A 627 19.71 -8.40 17.83
N GLU A 628 19.94 -8.02 19.09
CA GLU A 628 18.95 -8.18 20.15
C GLU A 628 17.98 -6.99 20.15
N SER A 629 16.71 -7.26 20.44
CA SER A 629 15.69 -6.23 20.64
C SER A 629 14.75 -6.59 21.79
N ALA A 630 13.93 -5.63 22.22
CA ALA A 630 12.84 -5.88 23.17
C ALA A 630 11.81 -6.89 22.63
N ARG A 631 11.83 -7.14 21.31
CA ARG A 631 10.97 -8.03 20.54
C ARG A 631 11.67 -9.33 20.09
N GLY A 632 12.74 -9.70 20.78
CA GLY A 632 13.55 -10.88 20.47
C GLY A 632 14.71 -10.56 19.53
N ASN A 633 15.37 -11.60 19.03
CA ASN A 633 16.54 -11.45 18.18
C ASN A 633 16.10 -11.31 16.72
N TYR A 634 16.79 -10.47 15.95
CA TYR A 634 16.66 -10.39 14.49
C TYR A 634 18.04 -10.45 13.83
N LEU A 635 18.08 -10.85 12.56
CA LEU A 635 19.33 -10.88 11.80
C LEU A 635 19.47 -9.61 10.97
N SER A 636 20.70 -9.20 10.70
CA SER A 636 20.99 -8.26 9.63
C SER A 636 22.02 -8.83 8.67
#